data_AF-A0AAV2ABV2-F1
#
_entry.id   AF-A0AAV2ABV2-F1
#
_cell.length_a   1.000
_cell.length_b   1.000
_cell.length_c   1.000
_cell.angle_alpha   90.00
_cell.angle_beta   90.00
_cell.angle_gamma   90.00
#
_symmetry.space_group_name_H-M   'P 1'
#
loop_
_entity.id
_entity.type
_entity.pdbx_description
1 polymer ?
#
loop_
_entity_poly.entity_id
_entity_poly.type
_entity_poly.pdbx_seq_one_letter_code
_entity_poly.pdbx_strand_id
1 'polypeptide(L)'
;MKKILKIKTNPQWHLDFLINPTRLCDTRHPPDSEAYMQNPEVKLLVLVPSTTSHFEQRRTIRRTWGSAANLPHGPMRLGFVLGTTSNTTEEDLIMHESEANGDIIQADFQDTFRNLTTKSVLMLKWVSKHCAHSQYFLKADDDTFVNLHVLTDLLKMPPFSEEEKFIGGYIHRGAQPSRSPNEKYYVSEDDYPDNEYPPYASGSAYVTTGPTATQLFDAAKSVKPFLPMEDVFVTGLCADDIAATLLHEPSFRYINPPDPLNWSHYSSVATAHSVTPDDMELLWNQMTRHVFDLFDFPDSMSSSDSKEWFDKSIFDLFDWSRDSQSISSYSREFNSISDKLNSPEIMAEALNWQANEVNTESYKDKGVASSQNRQRLMTNLFPMLADSQENLFRIKESQFSDSMNWPMVPFFPFLDKPANPNVNITYFFFK
;
A
#
# COMPACT_ATOMS: atom_id res chain seq x y z
N MET A 1 -34.98 -17.60 -36.58
CA MET A 1 -33.71 -17.98 -35.90
C MET A 1 -33.17 -16.77 -35.15
N LYS A 2 -33.36 -16.67 -33.82
CA LYS A 2 -32.58 -15.71 -33.02
C LYS A 2 -31.20 -16.34 -32.78
N LYS A 3 -30.11 -15.68 -33.19
CA LYS A 3 -28.75 -16.09 -32.82
C LYS A 3 -28.61 -15.89 -31.31
N ILE A 4 -28.63 -16.98 -30.55
CA ILE A 4 -28.12 -16.97 -29.17
C ILE A 4 -26.60 -16.75 -29.30
N LEU A 5 -26.17 -15.50 -29.14
CA LEU A 5 -24.78 -15.19 -28.82
C LEU A 5 -24.52 -15.81 -27.46
N LYS A 6 -23.98 -17.03 -27.46
CA LYS A 6 -23.31 -17.58 -26.28
C LYS A 6 -22.12 -16.68 -26.00
N ILE A 7 -22.31 -15.68 -25.15
CA ILE A 7 -21.22 -15.01 -24.46
C ILE A 7 -20.46 -16.14 -23.77
N LYS A 8 -19.24 -16.41 -24.24
CA LYS A 8 -18.32 -17.28 -23.51
C LYS A 8 -17.91 -16.51 -22.27
N THR A 9 -18.72 -16.59 -21.22
CA THR A 9 -18.33 -16.15 -19.88
C THR A 9 -17.22 -17.09 -19.41
N ASN A 10 -15.98 -16.79 -19.81
CA ASN A 10 -14.83 -17.41 -19.16
C ASN A 10 -14.91 -16.95 -17.70
N PRO A 11 -15.10 -17.84 -16.72
CA PRO A 11 -15.55 -17.38 -15.42
C PRO A 11 -14.34 -16.80 -14.68
N GLN A 12 -14.33 -15.48 -14.47
CA GLN A 12 -13.17 -14.69 -14.07
C GLN A 12 -12.53 -15.18 -12.75
N TRP A 13 -13.30 -15.86 -11.90
CA TRP A 13 -12.82 -16.51 -10.68
C TRP A 13 -11.87 -17.70 -10.91
N HIS A 14 -11.74 -18.25 -12.13
CA HIS A 14 -10.79 -19.32 -12.44
C HIS A 14 -9.36 -18.86 -12.72
N LEU A 15 -9.10 -17.56 -12.96
CA LEU A 15 -7.77 -17.07 -13.30
C LEU A 15 -6.75 -17.40 -12.21
N ASP A 16 -5.64 -18.04 -12.58
CA ASP A 16 -4.58 -18.37 -11.64
C ASP A 16 -3.74 -17.14 -11.29
N PHE A 17 -3.14 -17.17 -10.10
CA PHE A 17 -2.22 -16.13 -9.65
C PHE A 17 -0.85 -16.38 -10.29
N LEU A 18 -0.34 -15.39 -11.01
CA LEU A 18 1.02 -15.37 -11.56
C LEU A 18 2.05 -15.08 -10.46
N ILE A 19 1.72 -14.10 -9.61
CA ILE A 19 2.44 -13.77 -8.39
C ILE A 19 1.47 -14.00 -7.23
N ASN A 20 1.86 -14.87 -6.29
CA ASN A 20 1.06 -15.19 -5.11
C ASN A 20 1.93 -15.18 -3.83
N PRO A 21 1.88 -14.11 -3.02
CA PRO A 21 2.65 -14.00 -1.79
C PRO A 21 1.94 -14.77 -0.67
N THR A 22 1.93 -16.10 -0.77
CA THR A 22 1.12 -16.96 0.13
C THR A 22 1.45 -16.78 1.60
N ARG A 23 2.68 -16.36 1.92
CA ARG A 23 3.15 -16.10 3.29
C ARG A 23 2.66 -14.78 3.88
N LEU A 24 2.05 -13.90 3.08
CA LEU A 24 1.61 -12.58 3.53
C LEU A 24 0.64 -12.68 4.72
N CYS A 25 -0.20 -13.71 4.77
CA CYS A 25 -1.12 -13.93 5.88
C CYS A 25 -0.71 -15.11 6.79
N ASP A 26 0.59 -15.42 6.88
CA ASP A 26 1.09 -16.43 7.83
C ASP A 26 0.94 -15.93 9.28
N THR A 27 0.45 -16.82 10.15
CA THR A 27 0.24 -16.64 11.59
C THR A 27 1.13 -17.58 12.40
N ARG A 28 1.43 -17.24 13.67
CA ARG A 28 2.23 -18.11 14.55
C ARG A 28 1.37 -19.24 15.13
N HIS A 29 0.09 -18.96 15.38
CA HIS A 29 -0.90 -19.93 15.81
C HIS A 29 -1.83 -20.31 14.64
N PRO A 30 -2.23 -21.58 14.50
CA PRO A 30 -3.24 -21.98 13.53
C PRO A 30 -4.53 -21.16 13.71
N PRO A 31 -5.18 -20.67 12.62
CA PRO A 31 -6.39 -19.86 12.72
C PRO A 31 -7.59 -20.52 13.43
N ASP A 32 -7.61 -21.85 13.50
CA ASP A 32 -8.60 -22.67 14.20
C ASP A 32 -8.26 -22.93 15.68
N SER A 33 -7.11 -22.42 16.17
CA SER A 33 -6.70 -22.57 17.55
C SER A 33 -7.43 -21.63 18.50
N GLU A 34 -7.64 -22.06 19.75
CA GLU A 34 -8.23 -21.23 20.80
C GLU A 34 -7.44 -19.94 21.05
N ALA A 35 -6.11 -19.98 20.94
CA ALA A 35 -5.25 -18.80 21.05
C ALA A 35 -5.56 -17.76 19.96
N TYR A 36 -5.74 -18.19 18.72
CA TYR A 36 -6.12 -17.30 17.62
C TYR A 36 -7.54 -16.76 17.77
N MET A 37 -8.49 -17.59 18.19
CA MET A 37 -9.89 -17.16 18.39
C MET A 37 -10.04 -16.15 19.54
N GLN A 38 -9.25 -16.27 20.61
CA GLN A 38 -9.22 -15.29 21.70
C GLN A 38 -8.49 -14.00 21.28
N ASN A 39 -7.45 -14.10 20.45
CA ASN A 39 -6.69 -12.94 19.97
C ASN A 39 -6.21 -13.11 18.52
N PRO A 40 -7.02 -12.69 17.52
CA PRO A 40 -6.64 -12.81 16.12
C PRO A 40 -5.33 -12.08 15.81
N GLU A 41 -4.31 -12.78 15.30
CA GLU A 41 -3.02 -12.17 14.95
C GLU A 41 -3.13 -11.25 13.73
N VAL A 42 -4.06 -11.50 12.81
CA VAL A 42 -4.35 -10.63 11.67
C VAL A 42 -5.61 -9.82 11.99
N LYS A 43 -5.42 -8.65 12.61
CA LYS A 43 -6.51 -7.70 12.92
C LYS A 43 -7.06 -7.06 11.64
N LEU A 44 -6.17 -6.65 10.73
CA LEU A 44 -6.54 -5.96 9.51
C LEU A 44 -5.72 -6.46 8.33
N LEU A 45 -6.39 -7.04 7.35
CA LEU A 45 -5.85 -7.17 6.00
C LEU A 45 -6.28 -5.96 5.18
N VAL A 46 -5.32 -5.23 4.61
CA VAL A 46 -5.58 -4.21 3.58
C VAL A 46 -5.12 -4.75 2.24
N LEU A 47 -6.02 -4.82 1.25
CA LEU A 47 -5.64 -5.07 -0.13
C LEU A 47 -5.98 -3.86 -1.01
N VAL A 48 -4.96 -3.40 -1.74
CA VAL A 48 -5.01 -2.20 -2.57
C VAL A 48 -5.00 -2.61 -4.05
N PRO A 49 -6.13 -2.54 -4.78
CA PRO A 49 -6.07 -2.67 -6.23
C PRO A 49 -5.29 -1.50 -6.82
N SER A 50 -4.18 -1.82 -7.47
CA SER A 50 -3.26 -0.85 -8.08
C SER A 50 -3.05 -1.20 -9.56
N THR A 51 -2.48 -0.32 -10.38
CA THR A 51 -2.13 -0.65 -11.77
C THR A 51 -0.64 -0.96 -11.90
N THR A 52 -0.24 -1.74 -12.90
CA THR A 52 1.18 -2.12 -13.11
C THR A 52 2.12 -0.91 -13.09
N SER A 53 1.70 0.23 -13.68
CA SER A 53 2.51 1.46 -13.77
C SER A 53 2.57 2.30 -12.49
N HIS A 54 1.72 2.05 -11.49
CA HIS A 54 1.60 2.85 -10.26
C HIS A 54 2.67 2.53 -9.18
N PHE A 55 3.94 2.44 -9.59
CA PHE A 55 5.06 2.11 -8.69
C PHE A 55 5.23 3.12 -7.55
N GLU A 56 5.08 4.42 -7.83
CA GLU A 56 5.25 5.47 -6.81
C GLU A 56 4.08 5.48 -5.81
N GLN A 57 2.83 5.27 -6.25
CA GLN A 57 1.67 5.11 -5.36
C GLN A 57 1.91 3.98 -4.36
N ARG A 58 2.27 2.78 -4.84
CA ARG A 58 2.56 1.63 -3.97
C ARG A 58 3.73 1.93 -3.02
N ARG A 59 4.79 2.56 -3.50
CA ARG A 59 5.95 2.97 -2.69
C ARG A 59 5.57 3.96 -1.59
N THR A 60 4.79 4.98 -1.91
CA THR A 60 4.34 5.98 -0.94
C THR A 60 3.39 5.38 0.08
N ILE A 61 2.47 4.49 -0.32
CA ILE A 61 1.61 3.75 0.63
C ILE A 61 2.47 2.97 1.63
N ARG A 62 3.44 2.16 1.18
CA ARG A 62 4.37 1.41 2.07
C ARG A 62 5.17 2.30 3.03
N ARG A 63 5.45 3.56 2.65
CA ARG A 63 6.22 4.53 3.44
C ARG A 63 5.37 5.40 4.37
N THR A 64 4.07 5.50 4.11
CA THR A 64 3.13 6.34 4.85
C THR A 64 2.19 5.46 5.67
N TRP A 65 0.86 5.53 5.46
CA TRP A 65 -0.12 4.81 6.26
C TRP A 65 0.02 3.28 6.16
N GLY A 66 0.52 2.75 5.06
CA GLY A 66 0.79 1.32 4.89
C GLY A 66 1.98 0.81 5.70
N SER A 67 2.82 1.70 6.24
CA SER A 67 4.04 1.32 7.00
C SER A 67 3.77 0.51 8.26
N ALA A 68 2.55 0.56 8.81
CA ALA A 68 2.12 -0.29 9.93
C ALA A 68 2.15 -1.80 9.59
N ALA A 69 2.15 -2.17 8.31
CA ALA A 69 2.31 -3.55 7.85
C ALA A 69 3.78 -4.03 7.81
N ASN A 70 4.76 -3.14 8.01
CA ASN A 70 6.19 -3.50 7.94
C ASN A 70 6.68 -4.35 9.13
N LEU A 71 5.88 -4.49 10.20
CA LEU A 71 6.19 -5.40 11.31
C LEU A 71 5.97 -6.86 10.88
N PRO A 72 7.02 -7.73 10.90
CA PRO A 72 6.86 -9.16 10.64
C PRO A 72 5.82 -9.75 11.59
N HIS A 73 4.78 -10.42 11.09
CA HIS A 73 3.68 -10.95 11.90
C HIS A 73 2.99 -9.92 12.83
N GLY A 74 2.95 -8.62 12.45
CA GLY A 74 2.23 -7.58 13.18
C GLY A 74 0.70 -7.75 13.17
N PRO A 75 -0.10 -6.77 13.64
CA PRO A 75 -1.57 -6.85 13.59
C PRO A 75 -2.14 -6.55 12.18
N MET A 76 -1.39 -5.84 11.33
CA MET A 76 -1.81 -5.45 9.98
C MET A 76 -1.09 -6.27 8.91
N ARG A 77 -1.72 -6.47 7.75
CA ARG A 77 -1.11 -6.92 6.49
C ARG A 77 -1.49 -5.96 5.37
N LEU A 78 -0.59 -5.78 4.41
CA LEU A 78 -0.79 -4.97 3.22
C LEU A 78 -0.43 -5.79 1.98
N GLY A 79 -1.24 -5.74 0.94
CA GLY A 79 -0.92 -6.32 -0.36
C GLY A 79 -1.49 -5.51 -1.51
N PHE A 80 -0.85 -5.54 -2.67
CA PHE A 80 -1.26 -4.81 -3.88
C PHE A 80 -1.76 -5.78 -4.94
N VAL A 81 -2.99 -5.57 -5.43
CA VAL A 81 -3.62 -6.47 -6.42
C VAL A 81 -3.51 -5.87 -7.82
N LEU A 82 -2.83 -6.57 -8.73
CA LEU A 82 -2.51 -6.12 -10.08
C LEU A 82 -3.08 -7.06 -11.15
N GLY A 83 -3.36 -6.51 -12.33
CA GLY A 83 -3.44 -7.30 -13.57
C GLY A 83 -2.09 -7.45 -14.26
N THR A 84 -2.13 -7.86 -15.52
CA THR A 84 -0.99 -7.87 -16.44
C THR A 84 -1.03 -6.71 -17.43
N THR A 85 0.13 -6.35 -17.95
CA THR A 85 0.36 -5.36 -19.01
C THR A 85 1.08 -6.00 -20.19
N SER A 86 0.90 -5.44 -21.39
CA SER A 86 1.66 -5.86 -22.58
C SER A 86 3.07 -5.28 -22.63
N ASN A 87 3.43 -4.44 -21.66
CA ASN A 87 4.75 -3.80 -21.56
C ASN A 87 5.71 -4.71 -20.79
N THR A 88 6.56 -5.45 -21.50
CA THR A 88 7.46 -6.44 -20.89
C THR A 88 8.40 -5.83 -19.85
N THR A 89 8.92 -4.63 -20.09
CA THR A 89 9.78 -3.91 -19.14
C THR A 89 9.06 -3.58 -17.83
N GLU A 90 7.75 -3.36 -17.89
CA GLU A 90 6.92 -3.05 -16.72
C GLU A 90 6.59 -4.32 -15.94
N GLU A 91 6.33 -5.45 -16.61
CA GLU A 91 6.26 -6.77 -15.97
C GLU A 91 7.58 -7.17 -15.29
N ASP A 92 8.73 -6.97 -15.94
CA ASP A 92 10.04 -7.24 -15.35
C ASP A 92 10.26 -6.39 -14.07
N LEU A 93 9.81 -5.13 -14.07
CA LEU A 93 9.86 -4.26 -12.88
C LEU A 93 8.87 -4.69 -11.80
N ILE A 94 7.68 -5.19 -12.14
CA ILE A 94 6.72 -5.78 -11.19
C ILE A 94 7.29 -7.03 -10.52
N MET A 95 7.97 -7.89 -11.28
CA MET A 95 8.65 -9.07 -10.73
C MET A 95 9.72 -8.66 -9.70
N HIS A 96 10.58 -7.70 -10.02
CA HIS A 96 11.56 -7.18 -9.07
C HIS A 96 10.95 -6.46 -7.86
N GLU A 97 9.84 -5.72 -8.05
CA GLU A 97 9.09 -5.14 -6.92
C GLU A 97 8.52 -6.23 -6.00
N SER A 98 7.99 -7.31 -6.58
CA SER A 98 7.46 -8.45 -5.84
C SER A 98 8.56 -9.21 -5.09
N GLU A 99 9.73 -9.41 -5.69
CA GLU A 99 10.89 -10.04 -5.06
C GLU A 99 11.41 -9.23 -3.86
N ALA A 100 11.37 -7.89 -3.97
CA ALA A 100 11.84 -6.99 -2.93
C ALA A 100 10.87 -6.79 -1.76
N ASN A 101 9.55 -6.76 -2.02
CA ASN A 101 8.53 -6.40 -1.01
C ASN A 101 7.65 -7.57 -0.56
N GLY A 102 7.50 -8.62 -1.38
CA GLY A 102 6.71 -9.80 -1.03
C GLY A 102 5.20 -9.57 -0.86
N ASP A 103 4.66 -8.49 -1.41
CA ASP A 103 3.28 -8.01 -1.18
C ASP A 103 2.44 -7.83 -2.47
N ILE A 104 3.00 -8.16 -3.63
CA ILE A 104 2.28 -8.09 -4.91
C ILE A 104 1.47 -9.37 -5.14
N ILE A 105 0.18 -9.22 -5.42
CA ILE A 105 -0.74 -10.29 -5.88
C ILE A 105 -1.09 -9.99 -7.34
N GLN A 106 -0.68 -10.84 -8.27
CA GLN A 106 -0.94 -10.64 -9.70
C GLN A 106 -1.64 -11.86 -10.30
N ALA A 107 -2.56 -11.64 -11.23
CA ALA A 107 -3.23 -12.71 -11.98
C ALA A 107 -3.33 -12.36 -13.48
N ASP A 108 -3.52 -13.37 -14.33
CA ASP A 108 -3.51 -13.23 -15.79
C ASP A 108 -4.80 -12.57 -16.34
N PHE A 109 -4.92 -11.26 -16.20
CA PHE A 109 -5.93 -10.44 -16.87
C PHE A 109 -5.37 -9.05 -17.17
N GLN A 110 -5.66 -8.52 -18.36
CA GLN A 110 -5.18 -7.19 -18.73
C GLN A 110 -5.73 -6.13 -17.77
N ASP A 111 -4.84 -5.33 -17.18
CA ASP A 111 -5.22 -4.28 -16.24
C ASP A 111 -5.90 -3.12 -16.96
N THR A 112 -7.23 -3.08 -16.89
CA THR A 112 -8.06 -2.04 -17.52
C THR A 112 -9.23 -1.70 -16.61
N PHE A 113 -9.77 -0.48 -16.72
CA PHE A 113 -10.92 -0.05 -15.94
C PHE A 113 -12.13 -1.01 -16.06
N ARG A 114 -12.39 -1.59 -17.26
CA ARG A 114 -13.47 -2.56 -17.46
C ARG A 114 -13.26 -3.90 -16.74
N ASN A 115 -12.01 -4.21 -16.38
CA ASN A 115 -11.64 -5.40 -15.62
C ASN A 115 -11.49 -5.13 -14.11
N LEU A 116 -11.85 -3.94 -13.61
CA LEU A 116 -11.78 -3.63 -12.18
C LEU A 116 -12.63 -4.60 -11.33
N THR A 117 -13.79 -5.02 -11.83
CA THR A 117 -14.61 -6.05 -11.18
C THR A 117 -13.93 -7.42 -11.16
N THR A 118 -13.20 -7.79 -12.22
CA THR A 118 -12.34 -8.99 -12.22
C THR A 118 -11.27 -8.88 -11.14
N LYS A 119 -10.57 -7.73 -11.05
CA LYS A 119 -9.54 -7.47 -10.03
C LYS A 119 -10.10 -7.61 -8.60
N SER A 120 -11.26 -7.05 -8.31
CA SER A 120 -11.89 -7.16 -6.99
C SER A 120 -12.37 -8.58 -6.67
N VAL A 121 -12.90 -9.34 -7.65
CA VAL A 121 -13.23 -10.76 -7.44
C VAL A 121 -11.96 -11.61 -7.19
N LEU A 122 -10.83 -11.26 -7.80
CA LEU A 122 -9.54 -11.92 -7.57
C LEU A 122 -8.90 -11.55 -6.21
N MET A 123 -9.08 -10.30 -5.78
CA MET A 123 -8.75 -9.86 -4.43
C MET A 123 -9.53 -10.67 -3.39
N LEU A 124 -10.86 -10.78 -3.52
CA LEU A 124 -11.69 -11.62 -2.65
C LEU A 124 -11.34 -13.12 -2.74
N LYS A 125 -10.99 -13.63 -3.92
CA LYS A 125 -10.45 -15.00 -4.11
C LYS A 125 -9.18 -15.21 -3.30
N TRP A 126 -8.29 -14.22 -3.24
CA TRP A 126 -7.05 -14.30 -2.47
C TRP A 126 -7.35 -14.34 -0.98
N VAL A 127 -8.22 -13.44 -0.48
CA VAL A 127 -8.69 -13.46 0.92
C VAL A 127 -9.28 -14.83 1.27
N SER A 128 -10.23 -15.32 0.48
CA SER A 128 -10.87 -16.64 0.67
C SER A 128 -9.89 -17.81 0.75
N LYS A 129 -8.79 -17.77 -0.02
CA LYS A 129 -7.79 -18.85 -0.05
C LYS A 129 -6.70 -18.74 1.02
N HIS A 130 -6.32 -17.52 1.40
CA HIS A 130 -5.07 -17.29 2.14
C HIS A 130 -5.27 -16.53 3.46
N CYS A 131 -6.36 -15.77 3.62
CA CYS A 131 -6.51 -14.82 4.73
C CYS A 131 -7.96 -14.67 5.23
N ALA A 132 -8.82 -15.67 5.03
CA ALA A 132 -10.23 -15.67 5.48
C ALA A 132 -10.39 -15.53 7.01
N HIS A 133 -9.29 -15.71 7.75
CA HIS A 133 -9.19 -15.60 9.21
C HIS A 133 -8.85 -14.19 9.70
N SER A 134 -8.64 -13.20 8.82
CA SER A 134 -8.44 -11.82 9.25
C SER A 134 -9.70 -11.28 9.93
N GLN A 135 -9.55 -10.61 11.07
CA GLN A 135 -10.68 -10.04 11.81
C GLN A 135 -11.42 -9.03 10.92
N TYR A 136 -10.67 -8.11 10.30
CA TYR A 136 -11.17 -7.19 9.29
C TYR A 136 -10.42 -7.32 7.96
N PHE A 137 -11.12 -6.97 6.88
CA PHE A 137 -10.61 -6.83 5.52
C PHE A 137 -11.02 -5.44 4.99
N LEU A 138 -10.04 -4.65 4.56
CA LEU A 138 -10.22 -3.34 3.95
C LEU A 138 -9.78 -3.38 2.46
N LYS A 139 -10.66 -2.93 1.58
CA LYS A 139 -10.30 -2.45 0.24
C LYS A 139 -10.07 -0.94 0.33
N ALA A 140 -8.98 -0.44 -0.24
CA ALA A 140 -8.74 0.98 -0.46
C ALA A 140 -8.00 1.16 -1.79
N ASP A 141 -8.38 2.15 -2.61
CA ASP A 141 -7.70 2.42 -3.89
C ASP A 141 -6.31 3.03 -3.69
N ASP A 142 -5.43 2.93 -4.70
CA ASP A 142 -4.02 3.36 -4.59
C ASP A 142 -3.82 4.89 -4.60
N ASP A 143 -4.90 5.66 -4.74
CA ASP A 143 -5.01 7.10 -4.51
C ASP A 143 -5.86 7.44 -3.27
N THR A 144 -6.05 6.50 -2.34
CA THR A 144 -6.80 6.72 -1.09
C THR A 144 -5.86 6.79 0.12
N PHE A 145 -5.94 7.88 0.88
CA PHE A 145 -5.30 7.98 2.21
C PHE A 145 -6.14 7.25 3.26
N VAL A 146 -5.51 6.43 4.10
CA VAL A 146 -6.16 5.70 5.19
C VAL A 146 -5.65 6.20 6.55
N ASN A 147 -6.54 6.76 7.36
CA ASN A 147 -6.25 7.11 8.75
C ASN A 147 -6.49 5.90 9.64
N LEU A 148 -5.43 5.10 9.86
CA LEU A 148 -5.52 3.87 10.64
C LEU A 148 -6.02 4.10 12.08
N HIS A 149 -5.75 5.26 12.70
CA HIS A 149 -6.22 5.55 14.05
C HIS A 149 -7.75 5.67 14.09
N VAL A 150 -8.34 6.54 13.26
CA VAL A 150 -9.80 6.69 13.15
C VAL A 150 -10.47 5.38 12.70
N LEU A 151 -9.86 4.64 11.78
CA LEU A 151 -10.38 3.35 11.33
C LEU A 151 -10.36 2.28 12.44
N THR A 152 -9.28 2.17 13.21
CA THR A 152 -9.15 1.17 14.29
C THR A 152 -10.14 1.44 15.43
N ASP A 153 -10.38 2.70 15.77
CA ASP A 153 -11.36 3.08 16.79
C ASP A 153 -12.80 2.86 16.33
N LEU A 154 -13.12 3.20 15.07
CA LEU A 154 -14.42 2.89 14.45
C LEU A 154 -14.72 1.38 14.52
N LEU A 155 -13.74 0.54 14.15
CA LEU A 155 -13.89 -0.92 14.12
C LEU A 155 -13.95 -1.59 15.52
N LYS A 156 -13.69 -0.84 16.60
CA LYS A 156 -13.89 -1.32 17.99
C LYS A 156 -15.29 -0.99 18.52
N MET A 157 -16.02 -0.08 17.89
CA MET A 157 -17.29 0.44 18.37
C MET A 157 -18.50 -0.20 17.66
N PRO A 158 -19.63 -0.41 18.36
CA PRO A 158 -20.87 -0.82 17.72
C PRO A 158 -21.32 0.21 16.66
N PRO A 159 -21.88 -0.21 15.52
CA PRO A 159 -22.22 -1.60 15.16
C PRO A 159 -21.05 -2.44 14.61
N PHE A 160 -19.91 -1.84 14.27
CA PHE A 160 -18.81 -2.53 13.57
C PHE A 160 -18.18 -3.68 14.37
N SER A 161 -18.14 -3.59 15.70
CA SER A 161 -17.61 -4.65 16.57
C SER A 161 -18.64 -5.70 16.99
N GLU A 162 -19.92 -5.51 16.65
CA GLU A 162 -21.03 -6.43 17.01
C GLU A 162 -21.61 -7.17 15.81
N GLU A 163 -21.52 -6.60 14.61
CA GLU A 163 -22.00 -7.20 13.36
C GLU A 163 -20.91 -8.08 12.73
N GLU A 164 -21.18 -9.38 12.57
CA GLU A 164 -20.22 -10.32 11.98
C GLU A 164 -20.18 -10.22 10.45
N LYS A 165 -21.29 -9.80 9.83
CA LYS A 165 -21.52 -9.87 8.38
C LYS A 165 -22.01 -8.54 7.81
N PHE A 166 -21.08 -7.61 7.63
CA PHE A 166 -21.35 -6.26 7.12
C PHE A 166 -20.51 -5.85 5.91
N ILE A 167 -20.94 -4.81 5.21
CA ILE A 167 -20.07 -3.93 4.41
C ILE A 167 -20.12 -2.52 5.01
N GLY A 168 -18.96 -1.98 5.33
CA GLY A 168 -18.76 -0.70 5.98
C GLY A 168 -18.11 0.33 5.05
N GLY A 169 -18.59 1.56 5.09
CA GLY A 169 -18.02 2.68 4.34
C GLY A 169 -19.10 3.68 3.90
N TYR A 170 -18.81 4.50 2.90
CA TYR A 170 -19.81 5.43 2.39
C TYR A 170 -20.84 4.70 1.52
N ILE A 171 -22.01 4.39 2.10
CA ILE A 171 -23.11 3.73 1.38
C ILE A 171 -23.87 4.72 0.49
N HIS A 172 -23.85 4.48 -0.82
CA HIS A 172 -24.68 5.12 -1.84
C HIS A 172 -26.09 4.50 -1.87
N ARG A 173 -27.10 5.31 -2.21
CA ARG A 173 -28.53 4.93 -2.34
C ARG A 173 -29.16 5.80 -3.44
N GLY A 174 -30.15 5.33 -4.19
CA GLY A 174 -30.75 6.11 -5.28
C GLY A 174 -29.89 6.21 -6.55
N ALA A 175 -28.79 5.47 -6.63
CA ALA A 175 -27.84 5.54 -7.74
C ALA A 175 -28.41 4.83 -8.98
N GLN A 176 -28.39 5.52 -10.13
CA GLN A 176 -28.95 5.01 -11.38
C GLN A 176 -27.83 4.55 -12.33
N PRO A 177 -28.01 3.47 -13.10
CA PRO A 177 -27.06 3.06 -14.12
C PRO A 177 -26.90 4.14 -15.20
N SER A 178 -25.67 4.47 -15.57
CA SER A 178 -25.44 5.35 -16.73
C SER A 178 -25.88 4.64 -18.02
N ARG A 179 -26.85 5.21 -18.71
CA ARG A 179 -27.39 4.68 -19.98
C ARG A 179 -26.75 5.30 -21.22
N SER A 180 -25.80 6.23 -21.06
CA SER A 180 -25.10 6.89 -22.16
C SER A 180 -23.88 6.07 -22.62
N PRO A 181 -23.81 5.55 -23.87
CA PRO A 181 -22.69 4.70 -24.30
C PRO A 181 -21.29 5.33 -24.26
N ASN A 182 -21.21 6.66 -24.13
CA ASN A 182 -19.97 7.44 -24.10
C ASN A 182 -19.48 7.73 -22.66
N GLU A 183 -20.25 7.38 -21.62
CA GLU A 183 -19.87 7.62 -20.22
C GLU A 183 -19.00 6.47 -19.68
N LYS A 184 -18.07 6.80 -18.77
CA LYS A 184 -17.12 5.86 -18.15
C LYS A 184 -17.81 4.63 -17.54
N TYR A 185 -18.97 4.84 -16.92
CA TYR A 185 -19.74 3.85 -16.16
C TYR A 185 -20.96 3.30 -16.92
N TYR A 186 -20.95 3.34 -18.27
CA TYR A 186 -22.06 2.87 -19.09
C TYR A 186 -22.46 1.41 -18.82
N VAL A 187 -23.74 1.19 -18.57
CA VAL A 187 -24.39 -0.12 -18.45
C VAL A 187 -25.70 -0.12 -19.25
N SER A 188 -25.82 -1.05 -20.21
CA SER A 188 -27.02 -1.14 -21.06
C SER A 188 -28.24 -1.67 -20.30
N GLU A 189 -29.45 -1.37 -20.79
CA GLU A 189 -30.70 -1.96 -20.25
C GLU A 189 -30.75 -3.48 -20.43
N ASP A 190 -30.09 -4.03 -21.47
CA ASP A 190 -29.96 -5.48 -21.68
C ASP A 190 -29.02 -6.13 -20.64
N ASP A 191 -27.97 -5.41 -20.20
CA ASP A 191 -27.04 -5.90 -19.16
C ASP A 191 -27.64 -5.79 -17.76
N TYR A 192 -28.28 -4.66 -17.44
CA TYR A 192 -28.94 -4.41 -16.14
C TYR A 192 -30.27 -3.68 -16.37
N PRO A 193 -31.43 -4.35 -16.24
CA PRO A 193 -32.72 -3.79 -16.64
C PRO A 193 -33.32 -2.81 -15.61
N ASP A 194 -32.91 -2.88 -14.35
CA ASP A 194 -33.45 -2.03 -13.30
C ASP A 194 -32.92 -0.59 -13.41
N ASN A 195 -33.73 0.39 -13.01
CA ASN A 195 -33.39 1.82 -13.12
C ASN A 195 -32.56 2.34 -11.94
N GLU A 196 -32.38 1.55 -10.89
CA GLU A 196 -31.63 1.90 -9.69
C GLU A 196 -30.79 0.68 -9.28
N TYR A 197 -29.56 0.92 -8.84
CA TYR A 197 -28.72 -0.11 -8.24
C TYR A 197 -29.15 -0.42 -6.80
N PRO A 198 -28.92 -1.63 -6.27
CA PRO A 198 -29.01 -1.85 -4.83
C PRO A 198 -28.06 -0.88 -4.09
N PRO A 199 -28.36 -0.50 -2.84
CA PRO A 199 -27.42 0.26 -2.02
C PRO A 199 -26.05 -0.44 -1.94
N TYR A 200 -24.98 0.33 -2.05
CA TYR A 200 -23.61 -0.21 -2.14
C TYR A 200 -22.60 0.74 -1.49
N ALA A 201 -21.48 0.22 -1.00
CA ALA A 201 -20.38 1.01 -0.46
C ALA A 201 -19.51 1.57 -1.58
N SER A 202 -19.08 2.82 -1.49
CA SER A 202 -18.25 3.50 -2.50
C SER A 202 -16.94 2.75 -2.79
N GLY A 203 -16.55 2.69 -4.07
CA GLY A 203 -15.31 2.02 -4.49
C GLY A 203 -14.06 2.47 -3.75
N SER A 204 -13.85 3.77 -3.53
CA SER A 204 -12.61 4.34 -2.95
C SER A 204 -12.08 3.60 -1.72
N ALA A 205 -12.98 3.23 -0.80
CA ALA A 205 -12.67 2.30 0.28
C ALA A 205 -13.93 1.68 0.90
N TYR A 206 -13.83 0.41 1.30
CA TYR A 206 -14.84 -0.28 2.11
C TYR A 206 -14.19 -1.35 3.00
N VAL A 207 -14.79 -1.59 4.16
CA VAL A 207 -14.30 -2.53 5.18
C VAL A 207 -15.36 -3.59 5.52
N THR A 208 -14.92 -4.81 5.82
CA THR A 208 -15.76 -5.96 6.15
C THR A 208 -14.96 -6.96 7.01
N THR A 209 -15.50 -8.13 7.34
CA THR A 209 -14.78 -9.22 8.02
C THR A 209 -14.18 -10.21 7.01
N GLY A 210 -13.09 -10.91 7.35
CA GLY A 210 -12.49 -11.95 6.49
C GLY A 210 -13.47 -13.06 6.05
N PRO A 211 -14.37 -13.56 6.94
CA PRO A 211 -15.44 -14.47 6.58
C PRO A 211 -16.49 -13.87 5.62
N THR A 212 -16.77 -12.57 5.72
CA THR A 212 -17.71 -11.91 4.79
C THR A 212 -17.07 -11.69 3.43
N ALA A 213 -15.79 -11.30 3.37
CA ALA A 213 -15.02 -11.25 2.13
C ALA A 213 -15.01 -12.61 1.38
N THR A 214 -14.97 -13.71 2.14
CA THR A 214 -15.08 -15.07 1.60
C THR A 214 -16.48 -15.34 1.02
N GLN A 215 -17.54 -14.97 1.74
CA GLN A 215 -18.92 -15.08 1.26
C GLN A 215 -19.17 -14.23 -0.01
N LEU A 216 -18.61 -13.02 -0.11
CA LEU A 216 -18.66 -12.20 -1.32
C LEU A 216 -17.97 -12.87 -2.51
N PHE A 217 -16.83 -13.56 -2.29
CA PHE A 217 -16.19 -14.35 -3.35
C PHE A 217 -17.06 -15.52 -3.81
N ASP A 218 -17.77 -16.19 -2.90
CA ASP A 218 -18.70 -17.25 -3.25
C ASP A 218 -19.89 -16.73 -4.06
N ALA A 219 -20.54 -15.64 -3.62
CA ALA A 219 -21.62 -14.99 -4.35
C ALA A 219 -21.20 -14.52 -5.75
N ALA A 220 -19.99 -13.95 -5.90
CA ALA A 220 -19.46 -13.48 -7.19
C ALA A 220 -19.40 -14.58 -8.28
N LYS A 221 -19.40 -15.87 -7.90
CA LYS A 221 -19.43 -17.01 -8.85
C LYS A 221 -20.83 -17.18 -9.46
N SER A 222 -21.89 -16.94 -8.70
CA SER A 222 -23.29 -17.12 -9.12
C SER A 222 -23.94 -15.83 -9.60
N VAL A 223 -23.77 -14.71 -8.88
CA VAL A 223 -24.47 -13.43 -9.10
C VAL A 223 -24.30 -12.91 -10.52
N LYS A 224 -25.40 -12.41 -11.10
CA LYS A 224 -25.47 -11.81 -12.45
C LYS A 224 -26.42 -10.60 -12.40
N PRO A 225 -26.20 -9.58 -13.26
CA PRO A 225 -25.12 -9.46 -14.26
C PRO A 225 -23.74 -9.23 -13.64
N PHE A 226 -22.69 -9.53 -14.39
CA PHE A 226 -21.32 -9.16 -14.02
C PHE A 226 -21.06 -7.75 -14.54
N LEU A 227 -21.26 -6.75 -13.68
CA LEU A 227 -21.11 -5.34 -14.04
C LEU A 227 -19.63 -4.94 -14.11
N PRO A 228 -19.26 -3.89 -14.87
CA PRO A 228 -17.88 -3.39 -14.89
C PRO A 228 -17.53 -2.56 -13.64
N MET A 229 -18.53 -1.95 -13.00
CA MET A 229 -18.40 -1.15 -11.77
C MET A 229 -18.31 -2.09 -10.57
N GLU A 230 -17.15 -2.14 -9.91
CA GLU A 230 -16.83 -3.21 -8.96
C GLU A 230 -17.53 -3.04 -7.63
N ASP A 231 -17.73 -1.79 -7.23
CA ASP A 231 -18.43 -1.43 -6.00
C ASP A 231 -19.90 -1.88 -6.03
N VAL A 232 -20.67 -1.52 -7.07
CA VAL A 232 -22.04 -2.05 -7.24
C VAL A 232 -22.07 -3.57 -7.38
N PHE A 233 -21.13 -4.20 -8.09
CA PHE A 233 -21.15 -5.66 -8.24
C PHE A 233 -20.85 -6.37 -6.91
N VAL A 234 -19.81 -5.96 -6.19
CA VAL A 234 -19.34 -6.60 -4.95
C VAL A 234 -20.15 -6.14 -3.75
N THR A 235 -20.23 -4.84 -3.49
CA THR A 235 -20.83 -4.29 -2.25
C THR A 235 -22.31 -3.95 -2.39
N GLY A 236 -22.86 -4.04 -3.60
CA GLY A 236 -24.31 -4.04 -3.88
C GLY A 236 -24.82 -5.46 -4.13
N LEU A 237 -24.66 -5.98 -5.35
CA LEU A 237 -25.30 -7.23 -5.79
C LEU A 237 -24.82 -8.48 -5.01
N CYS A 238 -23.51 -8.66 -4.81
CA CYS A 238 -23.01 -9.80 -4.04
C CYS A 238 -23.27 -9.65 -2.53
N ALA A 239 -23.31 -8.42 -2.00
CA ALA A 239 -23.65 -8.14 -0.61
C ALA A 239 -25.14 -8.44 -0.31
N ASP A 240 -26.04 -8.14 -1.26
CA ASP A 240 -27.47 -8.46 -1.18
C ASP A 240 -27.72 -9.97 -1.26
N ASP A 241 -27.04 -10.69 -2.17
CA ASP A 241 -27.11 -12.16 -2.31
C ASP A 241 -26.74 -12.89 -1.00
N ILE A 242 -25.73 -12.38 -0.27
CA ILE A 242 -25.34 -12.92 1.06
C ILE A 242 -26.09 -12.27 2.23
N ALA A 243 -27.00 -11.33 1.96
CA ALA A 243 -27.71 -10.52 2.95
C ALA A 243 -26.80 -9.88 4.02
N ALA A 244 -25.74 -9.18 3.60
CA ALA A 244 -24.83 -8.44 4.48
C ALA A 244 -25.42 -7.09 4.92
N THR A 245 -25.18 -6.71 6.18
CA THR A 245 -25.61 -5.43 6.73
C THR A 245 -24.78 -4.27 6.17
N LEU A 246 -25.42 -3.24 5.61
CA LEU A 246 -24.70 -2.07 5.08
C LEU A 246 -24.56 -0.97 6.14
N LEU A 247 -23.33 -0.79 6.64
CA LEU A 247 -22.97 0.17 7.67
C LEU A 247 -22.46 1.48 7.02
N HIS A 248 -23.32 2.49 6.98
CA HIS A 248 -22.98 3.80 6.42
C HIS A 248 -22.13 4.62 7.39
N GLU A 249 -20.91 4.94 6.97
CA GLU A 249 -19.95 5.73 7.72
C GLU A 249 -19.48 6.97 6.92
N PRO A 250 -19.91 8.19 7.29
CA PRO A 250 -19.56 9.42 6.58
C PRO A 250 -18.07 9.81 6.60
N SER A 251 -17.26 9.26 7.50
CA SER A 251 -15.81 9.49 7.56
C SER A 251 -15.01 8.78 6.47
N PHE A 252 -15.63 7.87 5.70
CA PHE A 252 -15.06 7.35 4.44
C PHE A 252 -15.30 8.36 3.30
N ARG A 253 -14.37 9.28 3.06
CA ARG A 253 -14.54 10.36 2.07
C ARG A 253 -14.13 9.89 0.67
N TYR A 254 -15.13 9.61 -0.18
CA TYR A 254 -14.94 9.16 -1.56
C TYR A 254 -14.79 10.29 -2.60
N ILE A 255 -15.13 11.52 -2.25
CA ILE A 255 -15.04 12.69 -3.12
C ILE A 255 -14.84 13.95 -2.28
N ASN A 256 -14.21 14.97 -2.87
CA ASN A 256 -13.87 16.24 -2.22
C ASN A 256 -13.12 15.98 -0.90
N PRO A 257 -11.88 15.45 -0.98
CA PRO A 257 -11.05 15.25 0.20
C PRO A 257 -10.81 16.61 0.87
N PRO A 258 -10.59 16.66 2.20
CA PRO A 258 -10.59 17.94 2.91
C PRO A 258 -9.58 18.96 2.35
N ASP A 259 -10.05 20.21 2.22
CA ASP A 259 -9.32 21.36 1.66
C ASP A 259 -9.39 22.53 2.67
N PRO A 260 -8.30 23.24 3.00
CA PRO A 260 -6.90 22.96 2.64
C PRO A 260 -6.40 21.58 3.09
N LEU A 261 -5.40 21.09 2.37
CA LEU A 261 -4.62 19.88 2.67
C LEU A 261 -3.81 20.06 3.98
N ASN A 262 -4.47 19.78 5.10
CA ASN A 262 -3.94 19.96 6.44
C ASN A 262 -4.38 18.80 7.34
N TRP A 263 -3.46 18.23 8.12
CA TRP A 263 -3.76 17.15 9.06
C TRP A 263 -4.96 17.43 9.97
N SER A 264 -5.17 18.67 10.42
CA SER A 264 -6.31 19.02 11.28
C SER A 264 -7.69 18.75 10.65
N HIS A 265 -7.76 18.71 9.30
CA HIS A 265 -8.97 18.38 8.56
C HIS A 265 -9.08 16.89 8.23
N TYR A 266 -7.97 16.14 8.24
CA TYR A 266 -7.91 14.69 7.96
C TYR A 266 -7.89 13.84 9.25
N SER A 267 -7.61 14.44 10.41
CA SER A 267 -7.53 13.75 11.70
C SER A 267 -8.83 13.08 12.14
N SER A 268 -9.97 13.43 11.54
CA SER A 268 -11.31 12.88 11.81
C SER A 268 -11.94 12.10 10.64
N VAL A 269 -11.23 11.92 9.52
CA VAL A 269 -11.70 11.08 8.41
C VAL A 269 -11.02 9.72 8.47
N ALA A 270 -11.76 8.63 8.27
CA ALA A 270 -11.21 7.27 8.23
C ALA A 270 -10.45 7.04 6.91
N THR A 271 -11.01 7.52 5.80
CA THR A 271 -10.35 7.51 4.49
C THR A 271 -10.61 8.80 3.71
N ALA A 272 -9.72 9.15 2.79
CA ALA A 272 -9.89 10.27 1.87
C ALA A 272 -9.40 9.94 0.46
N HIS A 273 -10.23 10.25 -0.54
CA HIS A 273 -9.99 10.01 -1.97
C HIS A 273 -10.41 11.24 -2.81
N SER A 274 -9.69 11.62 -3.87
CA SER A 274 -8.34 11.13 -4.28
C SER A 274 -7.25 11.95 -3.60
N VAL A 275 -6.15 11.31 -3.19
CA VAL A 275 -4.97 11.94 -2.58
C VAL A 275 -3.74 11.50 -3.37
N THR A 276 -2.92 12.45 -3.84
CA THR A 276 -1.73 12.13 -4.63
C THR A 276 -0.59 11.60 -3.74
N PRO A 277 0.45 10.94 -4.29
CA PRO A 277 1.61 10.51 -3.49
C PRO A 277 2.25 11.64 -2.68
N ASP A 278 2.49 12.81 -3.30
CA ASP A 278 3.06 13.98 -2.61
C ASP A 278 2.16 14.45 -1.46
N ASP A 279 0.83 14.44 -1.66
CA ASP A 279 -0.15 14.82 -0.65
C ASP A 279 -0.24 13.79 0.49
N MET A 280 -0.14 12.49 0.20
CA MET A 280 -0.08 11.43 1.20
C MET A 280 1.17 11.56 2.08
N GLU A 281 2.34 11.83 1.48
CA GLU A 281 3.57 12.07 2.24
C GLU A 281 3.47 13.35 3.08
N LEU A 282 2.87 14.42 2.55
CA LEU A 282 2.65 15.66 3.31
C LEU A 282 1.73 15.43 4.52
N LEU A 283 0.57 14.78 4.32
CA LEU A 283 -0.37 14.45 5.39
C LEU A 283 0.26 13.54 6.46
N TRP A 284 0.98 12.50 6.03
CA TRP A 284 1.68 11.59 6.93
C TRP A 284 2.75 12.31 7.78
N ASN A 285 3.52 13.20 7.17
CA ASN A 285 4.52 14.01 7.86
C ASN A 285 3.86 15.01 8.85
N GLN A 286 2.73 15.63 8.48
CA GLN A 286 2.00 16.53 9.39
C GLN A 286 1.38 15.77 10.58
N MET A 287 0.76 14.61 10.35
CA MET A 287 0.26 13.71 11.40
C MET A 287 1.38 13.35 12.37
N THR A 288 2.50 12.86 11.82
CA THR A 288 3.64 12.35 12.59
C THR A 288 4.25 13.45 13.46
N ARG A 289 4.38 14.68 12.95
CA ARG A 289 4.79 15.85 13.75
C ARG A 289 3.79 16.19 14.84
N HIS A 290 2.50 16.25 14.51
CA HIS A 290 1.46 16.56 15.49
C HIS A 290 1.43 15.54 16.64
N VAL A 291 1.65 14.26 16.34
CA VAL A 291 1.87 13.20 17.33
C VAL A 291 3.07 13.52 18.22
N PHE A 292 4.24 13.85 17.66
CA PHE A 292 5.42 14.17 18.47
C PHE A 292 5.25 15.44 19.32
N ASP A 293 4.60 16.47 18.80
CA ASP A 293 4.30 17.71 19.53
C ASP A 293 3.36 17.45 20.73
N LEU A 294 2.49 16.43 20.67
CA LEU A 294 1.59 16.04 21.77
C LEU A 294 2.28 15.27 22.91
N PHE A 295 3.47 14.71 22.68
CA PHE A 295 4.14 13.81 23.63
C PHE A 295 5.35 14.42 24.38
N ASP A 296 5.63 15.71 24.16
CA ASP A 296 6.48 16.57 25.02
C ASP A 296 7.80 15.89 25.47
N PHE A 297 8.65 15.54 24.50
CA PHE A 297 9.89 14.81 24.75
C PHE A 297 10.79 15.54 25.75
N PRO A 298 11.20 14.89 26.86
CA PRO A 298 12.24 15.43 27.71
C PRO A 298 13.56 15.46 26.93
N ASP A 299 14.27 16.60 26.95
CA ASP A 299 15.59 16.86 26.30
C ASP A 299 16.73 15.89 26.74
N SER A 300 16.43 14.84 27.51
CA SER A 300 17.37 13.89 28.11
C SER A 300 17.22 12.45 27.64
N MET A 301 16.27 12.12 26.76
CA MET A 301 16.20 10.76 26.17
C MET A 301 17.32 10.55 25.14
N SER A 302 18.00 9.40 25.23
CA SER A 302 19.04 9.03 24.26
C SER A 302 18.43 8.65 22.91
N SER A 303 19.22 8.66 21.83
CA SER A 303 18.74 8.31 20.48
C SER A 303 18.31 6.86 20.30
N SER A 304 18.69 5.95 21.21
CA SER A 304 18.16 4.59 21.29
C SER A 304 16.84 4.53 22.07
N ASP A 305 16.73 5.28 23.17
CA ASP A 305 15.52 5.31 23.99
C ASP A 305 14.36 6.01 23.26
N SER A 306 14.66 7.08 22.50
CA SER A 306 13.66 7.72 21.65
C SER A 306 13.15 6.73 20.61
N LYS A 307 14.03 6.00 19.92
CA LYS A 307 13.60 5.04 18.91
C LYS A 307 12.71 3.93 19.47
N GLU A 308 13.13 3.23 20.54
CA GLU A 308 12.29 2.15 21.11
C GLU A 308 10.99 2.68 21.73
N TRP A 309 10.92 3.97 22.07
CA TRP A 309 9.69 4.64 22.45
C TRP A 309 8.81 5.02 21.25
N PHE A 310 9.37 5.50 20.12
CA PHE A 310 8.65 5.78 18.88
C PHE A 310 8.01 4.49 18.32
N ASP A 311 8.78 3.40 18.32
CA ASP A 311 8.35 2.06 17.89
C ASP A 311 7.33 1.40 18.85
N LYS A 312 7.07 2.01 20.01
CA LYS A 312 5.93 1.65 20.88
C LYS A 312 4.78 2.63 20.70
N SER A 313 5.02 3.94 20.75
CA SER A 313 3.97 4.96 20.74
C SER A 313 3.19 5.02 19.43
N ILE A 314 3.81 4.83 18.25
CA ILE A 314 3.07 4.74 16.98
C ILE A 314 2.17 3.51 16.93
N PHE A 315 2.57 2.39 17.53
CA PHE A 315 1.77 1.17 17.53
C PHE A 315 0.72 1.14 18.65
N ASP A 316 1.01 1.78 19.78
CA ASP A 316 0.06 2.05 20.87
C ASP A 316 -0.99 3.09 20.44
N LEU A 317 -0.65 4.04 19.56
CA LEU A 317 -1.59 4.95 18.87
C LEU A 317 -2.61 4.22 17.98
N PHE A 318 -2.27 3.04 17.48
CA PHE A 318 -3.19 2.17 16.75
C PHE A 318 -3.87 1.11 17.66
N ASP A 319 -3.59 1.13 18.97
CA ASP A 319 -4.24 0.39 20.09
C ASP A 319 -4.67 -1.07 19.73
N TRP A 320 -3.83 -1.74 18.94
CA TRP A 320 -3.88 -3.18 18.61
C TRP A 320 -2.58 -3.89 19.04
N SER A 321 -1.58 -3.15 19.52
CA SER A 321 -0.26 -3.63 19.97
C SER A 321 -0.25 -4.24 21.37
N ARG A 322 -1.32 -4.04 22.16
CA ARG A 322 -1.27 -4.02 23.65
C ARG A 322 -1.11 -5.39 24.34
N ASP A 323 -0.65 -6.40 23.62
CA ASP A 323 -0.26 -7.72 24.15
C ASP A 323 1.26 -7.83 24.34
N SER A 324 1.65 -7.69 25.61
CA SER A 324 3.01 -7.55 26.12
C SER A 324 4.00 -8.66 25.75
N GLN A 325 3.53 -9.81 25.27
CA GLN A 325 4.40 -10.92 24.86
C GLN A 325 5.06 -10.67 23.49
N SER A 326 4.36 -10.02 22.55
CA SER A 326 4.87 -9.83 21.18
C SER A 326 5.98 -8.78 21.08
N ILE A 327 5.85 -7.71 21.86
CA ILE A 327 6.77 -6.55 21.92
C ILE A 327 8.22 -6.99 22.20
N SER A 328 8.41 -8.01 23.05
CA SER A 328 9.74 -8.48 23.48
C SER A 328 10.60 -9.15 22.39
N SER A 329 9.99 -9.61 21.30
CA SER A 329 10.69 -10.07 20.09
C SER A 329 10.97 -8.92 19.13
N TYR A 330 10.01 -8.01 18.93
CA TYR A 330 10.12 -6.95 17.92
C TYR A 330 11.24 -5.93 18.19
N SER A 331 11.47 -5.54 19.46
CA SER A 331 12.60 -4.65 19.80
C SER A 331 13.97 -5.20 19.34
N ARG A 332 14.15 -6.52 19.22
CA ARG A 332 15.46 -7.11 18.90
C ARG A 332 15.82 -7.11 17.42
N GLU A 333 14.86 -7.33 16.52
CA GLU A 333 15.13 -7.32 15.07
C GLU A 333 15.23 -5.89 14.54
N PHE A 334 14.41 -4.97 15.04
CA PHE A 334 14.40 -3.58 14.58
C PHE A 334 15.65 -2.79 15.00
N ASN A 335 16.21 -3.09 16.18
CA ASN A 335 17.50 -2.53 16.61
C ASN A 335 18.64 -2.87 15.65
N SER A 336 18.66 -4.07 15.05
CA SER A 336 19.71 -4.45 14.08
C SER A 336 19.71 -3.62 12.79
N ILE A 337 18.54 -3.15 12.35
CA ILE A 337 18.39 -2.24 11.20
C ILE A 337 18.67 -0.80 11.62
N SER A 338 18.28 -0.44 12.85
CA SER A 338 18.59 0.86 13.46
C SER A 338 20.08 1.17 13.51
N ASP A 339 20.89 0.24 14.02
CA ASP A 339 22.31 0.45 14.26
C ASP A 339 23.11 0.67 12.97
N LYS A 340 22.56 0.23 11.82
CA LYS A 340 23.13 0.49 10.49
C LYS A 340 22.79 1.88 9.95
N LEU A 341 21.63 2.44 10.29
CA LEU A 341 21.23 3.80 9.90
C LEU A 341 21.87 4.87 10.81
N ASN A 342 22.07 4.55 12.09
CA ASN A 342 22.69 5.42 13.09
C ASN A 342 24.23 5.38 13.06
N SER A 343 24.86 5.02 11.93
CA SER A 343 26.32 5.08 11.83
C SER A 343 26.80 6.53 12.03
N PRO A 344 27.92 6.78 12.73
CA PRO A 344 28.41 8.14 12.96
C PRO A 344 28.66 8.94 11.67
N GLU A 345 28.92 8.23 10.58
CA GLU A 345 29.20 8.79 9.25
C GLU A 345 27.92 9.28 8.56
N ILE A 346 26.84 8.51 8.62
CA ILE A 346 25.52 8.89 8.07
C ILE A 346 24.90 10.05 8.87
N MET A 347 24.98 9.98 10.20
CA MET A 347 24.47 11.04 11.08
C MET A 347 25.26 12.35 10.91
N ALA A 348 26.57 12.28 10.64
CA ALA A 348 27.37 13.46 10.33
C ALA A 348 26.99 14.09 8.98
N GLU A 349 26.68 13.31 7.95
CA GLU A 349 26.17 13.85 6.68
C GLU A 349 24.79 14.50 6.83
N ALA A 350 23.87 13.88 7.58
CA ALA A 350 22.53 14.42 7.83
C ALA A 350 22.56 15.74 8.62
N LEU A 351 23.36 15.82 9.68
CA LEU A 351 23.54 17.05 10.48
C LEU A 351 24.18 18.19 9.66
N ASN A 352 25.14 17.85 8.79
CA ASN A 352 25.77 18.83 7.90
C ASN A 352 24.81 19.29 6.79
N TRP A 353 23.79 18.51 6.43
CA TRP A 353 22.73 18.95 5.53
C TRP A 353 21.78 19.95 6.23
N GLN A 354 21.29 19.62 7.42
CA GLN A 354 20.40 20.48 8.22
C GLN A 354 21.03 21.85 8.55
N ALA A 355 22.33 21.88 8.87
CA ALA A 355 23.06 23.13 9.16
C ALA A 355 23.17 24.09 7.96
N ASN A 356 22.97 23.60 6.73
CA ASN A 356 23.07 24.39 5.50
C ASN A 356 21.73 24.91 4.97
N GLU A 357 20.58 24.41 5.43
CA GLU A 357 19.26 24.97 5.06
C GLU A 357 18.90 26.21 5.91
N VAL A 358 19.23 26.21 7.21
CA VAL A 358 18.84 27.27 8.18
C VAL A 358 19.47 28.66 7.89
N ASN A 359 20.45 28.74 6.98
CA ASN A 359 21.17 29.99 6.65
C ASN A 359 20.83 30.60 5.27
N THR A 360 19.68 30.24 4.66
CA THR A 360 19.36 30.63 3.28
C THR A 360 18.40 31.83 3.09
N GLU A 361 18.36 32.80 4.01
CA GLU A 361 17.88 34.17 3.70
C GLU A 361 18.96 35.04 3.02
N SER A 362 19.62 34.55 1.96
CA SER A 362 20.37 35.38 0.98
C SER A 362 21.07 34.51 -0.08
N TYR A 363 20.35 34.05 -1.11
CA TYR A 363 21.00 33.54 -2.32
C TYR A 363 20.33 34.00 -3.62
N LYS A 364 20.71 35.20 -4.06
CA LYS A 364 20.97 35.42 -5.50
C LYS A 364 22.35 34.87 -5.82
N ASP A 365 22.45 34.22 -6.98
CA ASP A 365 23.69 33.80 -7.64
C ASP A 365 24.70 32.96 -6.81
N LYS A 366 24.63 31.63 -6.97
CA LYS A 366 25.63 30.89 -7.77
C LYS A 366 25.31 29.40 -7.87
N GLY A 367 25.39 28.86 -9.09
CA GLY A 367 25.39 27.42 -9.33
C GLY A 367 26.79 26.78 -9.21
N VAL A 368 26.87 25.52 -9.66
CA VAL A 368 28.10 24.71 -9.87
C VAL A 368 28.65 23.94 -8.64
N ALA A 369 28.05 24.03 -7.45
CA ALA A 369 28.42 23.17 -6.31
C ALA A 369 27.59 21.87 -6.16
N SER A 370 26.40 21.79 -6.77
CA SER A 370 25.42 20.73 -6.47
C SER A 370 25.60 19.40 -7.22
N SER A 371 26.45 19.31 -8.24
CA SER A 371 26.60 18.10 -9.06
C SER A 371 27.54 17.06 -8.44
N GLN A 372 28.73 17.45 -7.96
CA GLN A 372 29.71 16.50 -7.42
C GLN A 372 29.23 15.81 -6.13
N ASN A 373 28.51 16.51 -5.25
CA ASN A 373 27.95 15.89 -4.04
C ASN A 373 26.78 14.96 -4.35
N ARG A 374 25.86 15.31 -5.26
CA ARG A 374 24.83 14.37 -5.74
C ARG A 374 25.43 13.11 -6.38
N GLN A 375 26.50 13.27 -7.16
CA GLN A 375 27.14 12.14 -7.83
C GLN A 375 27.89 11.21 -6.86
N ARG A 376 28.47 11.75 -5.76
CA ARG A 376 28.98 10.94 -4.65
C ARG A 376 27.88 10.22 -3.88
N LEU A 377 26.79 10.91 -3.52
CA LEU A 377 25.66 10.33 -2.79
C LEU A 377 25.08 9.11 -3.53
N MET A 378 24.83 9.26 -4.84
CA MET A 378 24.30 8.19 -5.69
C MET A 378 25.27 7.02 -5.91
N THR A 379 26.59 7.25 -5.83
CA THR A 379 27.59 6.18 -5.98
C THR A 379 27.73 5.33 -4.71
N ASN A 380 27.48 5.93 -3.54
CA ASN A 380 27.68 5.26 -2.24
C ASN A 380 26.41 4.62 -1.65
N LEU A 381 25.21 5.16 -1.88
CA LEU A 381 23.98 4.57 -1.31
C LEU A 381 23.52 3.28 -2.01
N PHE A 382 23.66 3.18 -3.34
CA PHE A 382 23.07 2.08 -4.10
C PHE A 382 23.74 0.70 -3.95
N PRO A 383 25.06 0.57 -3.68
CA PRO A 383 25.65 -0.75 -3.43
C PRO A 383 25.24 -1.37 -2.09
N MET A 384 24.88 -0.57 -1.07
CA MET A 384 24.59 -1.09 0.29
C MET A 384 23.17 -1.63 0.48
N LEU A 385 22.24 -1.33 -0.43
CA LEU A 385 20.87 -1.89 -0.40
C LEU A 385 20.74 -3.22 -1.16
N ALA A 386 21.79 -3.66 -1.87
CA ALA A 386 21.80 -4.90 -2.64
C ALA A 386 22.28 -6.13 -1.85
N ASP A 387 22.81 -5.95 -0.64
CA ASP A 387 23.55 -6.98 0.12
C ASP A 387 22.79 -7.47 1.37
N SER A 388 21.46 -7.39 1.36
CA SER A 388 20.58 -7.89 2.45
C SER A 388 19.96 -9.27 2.16
N GLN A 389 20.17 -9.83 0.96
CA GLN A 389 19.76 -11.19 0.60
C GLN A 389 20.94 -12.16 0.49
N GLU A 390 21.67 -12.38 1.58
CA GLU A 390 22.37 -13.65 1.74
C GLU A 390 22.59 -14.05 3.21
N ASN A 391 22.42 -15.36 3.49
CA ASN A 391 22.80 -16.07 4.72
C ASN A 391 21.98 -15.85 6.01
N LEU A 392 20.88 -16.61 6.14
CA LEU A 392 20.45 -17.14 7.46
C LEU A 392 19.94 -18.60 7.44
N PHE A 393 20.57 -19.43 6.60
CA PHE A 393 20.62 -20.88 6.80
C PHE A 393 22.02 -21.40 6.47
N ARG A 394 22.83 -21.68 7.49
CA ARG A 394 24.02 -22.53 7.33
C ARG A 394 24.21 -23.43 8.55
N ILE A 395 23.97 -24.72 8.35
CA ILE A 395 24.43 -25.78 9.25
C ILE A 395 25.45 -26.63 8.48
N LYS A 396 26.61 -26.81 9.12
CA LYS A 396 27.77 -27.66 8.78
C LYS A 396 28.73 -27.17 7.70
N GLU A 397 30.00 -27.14 8.13
CA GLU A 397 31.21 -27.01 7.33
C GLU A 397 31.53 -28.31 6.58
N SER A 398 32.10 -28.21 5.37
CA SER A 398 33.20 -29.09 4.93
C SER A 398 33.86 -28.60 3.62
N GLN A 399 35.08 -28.08 3.74
CA GLN A 399 36.26 -28.19 2.84
C GLN A 399 36.18 -27.92 1.31
N PHE A 400 37.37 -27.62 0.75
CA PHE A 400 37.71 -27.33 -0.65
C PHE A 400 37.20 -25.98 -1.20
N SER A 401 37.90 -25.24 -2.07
CA SER A 401 39.32 -24.96 -2.40
C SER A 401 39.28 -24.28 -3.77
N ASP A 402 40.05 -23.21 -3.97
CA ASP A 402 40.50 -22.65 -5.25
C ASP A 402 39.63 -22.82 -6.51
N SER A 403 39.06 -21.72 -7.02
CA SER A 403 39.42 -21.19 -8.36
C SER A 403 38.62 -19.95 -8.76
N MET A 404 39.25 -19.10 -9.57
CA MET A 404 38.62 -17.94 -10.21
C MET A 404 37.61 -18.36 -11.28
N ASN A 405 36.52 -17.59 -11.43
CA ASN A 405 36.07 -17.12 -12.74
C ASN A 405 35.01 -16.00 -12.60
N TRP A 406 35.45 -14.75 -12.76
CA TRP A 406 34.57 -13.64 -13.17
C TRP A 406 34.42 -13.66 -14.69
N PRO A 407 33.23 -13.35 -15.22
CA PRO A 407 33.21 -12.38 -16.30
C PRO A 407 32.04 -11.39 -16.27
N MET A 408 32.41 -10.11 -16.31
CA MET A 408 31.81 -9.05 -17.14
C MET A 408 30.32 -8.69 -16.98
N VAL A 409 30.06 -7.66 -16.18
CA VAL A 409 29.00 -6.68 -16.45
C VAL A 409 29.51 -5.69 -17.51
N PRO A 410 28.78 -5.43 -18.63
CA PRO A 410 29.21 -4.46 -19.63
C PRO A 410 28.98 -3.01 -19.17
N PHE A 411 29.99 -2.16 -19.35
CA PHE A 411 29.94 -0.72 -19.08
C PHE A 411 29.19 0.06 -20.19
N PHE A 412 28.53 1.16 -19.80
CA PHE A 412 28.00 2.21 -20.70
C PHE A 412 29.07 2.81 -21.63
N PRO A 413 28.69 3.26 -22.85
CA PRO A 413 28.84 4.68 -23.21
C PRO A 413 27.73 5.21 -24.17
N PHE A 414 26.99 6.30 -23.91
CA PHE A 414 27.33 7.74 -23.95
C PHE A 414 26.97 8.49 -25.27
N LEU A 415 26.37 9.69 -25.11
CA LEU A 415 26.61 10.96 -25.83
C LEU A 415 26.31 11.15 -27.33
N ASP A 416 25.67 12.29 -27.63
CA ASP A 416 26.43 13.46 -28.14
C ASP A 416 26.25 14.62 -27.10
N LYS A 417 27.10 15.63 -26.86
CA LYS A 417 28.33 16.16 -27.52
C LYS A 417 28.07 16.98 -28.82
N PRO A 418 29.09 17.63 -29.43
CA PRO A 418 29.49 18.98 -28.99
C PRO A 418 29.71 20.01 -30.11
N ALA A 419 29.94 21.28 -29.75
CA ALA A 419 30.61 22.25 -30.62
C ALA A 419 31.85 22.84 -29.93
N ASN A 420 32.93 23.02 -30.69
CA ASN A 420 34.28 23.33 -30.21
C ASN A 420 34.69 24.79 -30.59
N PRO A 421 35.98 25.13 -30.75
CA PRO A 421 36.69 26.10 -29.91
C PRO A 421 36.65 27.55 -30.40
N ASN A 422 37.26 28.43 -29.61
CA ASN A 422 37.49 29.87 -29.82
C ASN A 422 36.30 30.79 -29.51
N VAL A 423 36.32 31.40 -28.32
CA VAL A 423 36.49 32.85 -28.15
C VAL A 423 36.98 33.10 -26.71
N ASN A 424 37.86 34.10 -26.54
CA ASN A 424 38.75 34.18 -25.38
C ASN A 424 38.11 34.67 -24.08
N ILE A 425 38.64 34.12 -22.98
CA ILE A 425 38.57 34.65 -21.63
C ILE A 425 39.18 36.06 -21.58
N THR A 426 38.48 37.00 -20.95
CA THR A 426 39.11 38.01 -20.09
C THR A 426 38.17 38.28 -18.91
N TYR A 427 38.66 38.09 -17.69
CA TYR A 427 37.94 38.41 -16.45
C TYR A 427 37.72 39.94 -16.32
N PHE A 428 36.73 40.38 -15.53
CA PHE A 428 36.96 41.25 -14.36
C PHE A 428 35.71 41.32 -13.46
N PHE A 429 35.88 41.90 -12.27
CA PHE A 429 35.03 41.66 -11.10
C PHE A 429 33.71 42.46 -11.08
N PHE A 430 32.74 41.85 -10.38
CA PHE A 430 31.53 42.40 -9.76
C PHE A 430 31.24 43.90 -9.87
N LYS A 431 29.95 44.20 -10.08
CA LYS A 431 29.18 44.82 -9.00
C LYS A 431 27.80 44.18 -8.86
#